data_AF-A0A1V5LXY6-F1
#
_entry.id   AF-A0A1V5LXY6-F1
#
_cell.length_a   1.000
_cell.length_b   1.000
_cell.length_c   1.000
_cell.angle_alpha   90.00
_cell.angle_beta   90.00
_cell.angle_gamma   90.00
#
_symmetry.space_group_name_H-M   'P 1'
#
loop_
_entity.id
_entity.type
_entity.pdbx_description
1 polymer ?
#
loop_
_entity_poly.entity_id
_entity_poly.type
_entity_poly.pdbx_seq_one_letter_code
_entity_poly.pdbx_strand_id
1 'polypeptide(L)' 'MKRRQREGELRPRRKTGMMIHPDLLTILVCADDHHPLTVEGDALVCAYCGRRYPIVDGIPVMLPHNAEAPTANS' A
#
# COMPACT_ATOMS: atom_id res chain seq x y z
N MET A 1 26.33 8.91 36.10
CA MET A 1 25.03 9.18 35.44
C MET A 1 25.22 10.16 34.28
N LYS A 2 25.38 9.67 33.04
CA LYS A 2 25.36 10.50 31.82
C LYS A 2 24.13 10.10 31.00
N ARG A 3 22.96 10.49 31.49
CA ARG A 3 21.77 10.61 30.63
C ARG A 3 21.91 11.94 29.93
N ARG A 4 22.07 11.95 28.60
CA ARG A 4 21.67 13.04 27.70
C ARG A 4 22.11 12.71 26.27
N GLN A 5 21.12 12.77 25.37
CA GLN A 5 21.23 13.00 23.93
C GLN A 5 21.54 11.80 23.04
N ARG A 6 20.50 11.32 22.34
CA ARG A 6 20.39 11.38 20.87
C ARG A 6 18.92 11.11 20.48
N GLU A 7 18.06 12.05 20.82
CA GLU A 7 16.78 12.23 20.14
C GLU A 7 17.11 12.99 18.84
N GLY A 8 16.90 12.39 17.66
CA GLY A 8 16.93 13.15 16.40
C GLY A 8 17.62 12.53 15.18
N GLU A 9 18.29 11.37 15.27
CA GLU A 9 18.74 10.71 14.03
C GLU A 9 17.58 9.86 13.51
N LEU A 10 16.88 10.35 12.47
CA LEU A 10 15.89 9.56 11.74
C LEU A 10 16.57 8.25 11.33
N ARG A 11 16.20 7.14 11.99
CA ARG A 11 16.77 5.82 11.68
C ARG A 11 16.68 5.64 10.17
N PRO A 12 17.77 5.28 9.46
CA PRO A 12 17.69 5.07 8.03
C PRO A 12 16.60 4.03 7.78
N ARG A 13 15.52 4.43 7.08
CA ARG A 13 14.49 3.49 6.63
C ARG A 13 15.26 2.42 5.86
N ARG A 14 15.35 1.22 6.44
CA ARG A 14 15.84 0.04 5.74
C ARG A 14 14.99 -0.03 4.48
N LYS A 15 15.58 0.24 3.32
CA LYS A 15 14.95 0.03 2.02
C LYS A 15 14.89 -1.48 1.79
N THR A 16 14.05 -2.18 2.54
CA THR A 16 13.54 -3.48 2.12
C THR A 16 12.90 -3.26 0.76
N GLY A 17 13.30 -4.08 -0.21
CA GLY A 17 13.01 -3.90 -1.63
C GLY A 17 11.55 -3.56 -1.92
N MET A 18 11.36 -2.82 -2.99
CA MET A 18 10.13 -2.16 -3.48
C MET A 18 8.97 -3.10 -3.85
N MET A 19 8.84 -4.26 -3.20
CA MET A 19 7.87 -5.30 -3.51
C MET A 19 7.08 -5.66 -2.25
N ILE A 20 5.76 -5.64 -2.35
CA ILE A 20 4.87 -6.11 -1.29
C ILE A 20 5.08 -7.62 -1.16
N HIS A 21 5.40 -8.11 0.04
CA HIS A 21 5.58 -9.54 0.28
C HIS A 21 4.27 -10.29 -0.04
N PRO A 22 4.31 -11.45 -0.73
CA PRO A 22 3.10 -12.19 -1.11
C PRO A 22 2.23 -12.57 0.09
N ASP A 23 2.83 -12.89 1.24
CA ASP A 23 2.09 -13.17 2.47
C ASP A 23 1.36 -11.94 3.04
N LEU A 24 1.77 -10.72 2.68
CA LEU A 24 1.02 -9.51 3.05
C LEU A 24 -0.22 -9.33 2.15
N LEU A 25 -0.14 -9.73 0.88
CA LEU A 25 -1.27 -9.66 -0.05
C LEU A 25 -2.44 -10.56 0.38
N THR A 26 -2.17 -11.66 1.07
CA THR A 26 -3.24 -12.55 1.60
C THR A 26 -4.02 -11.91 2.75
N ILE A 27 -3.46 -10.89 3.39
CA ILE A 27 -4.11 -10.12 4.47
C ILE A 27 -4.81 -8.87 3.90
N LEU A 28 -4.28 -8.31 2.80
CA LEU A 28 -4.78 -7.09 2.18
C LEU A 28 -6.07 -7.36 1.37
N VAL A 29 -7.15 -6.69 1.76
CA VAL A 29 -8.45 -6.73 1.10
C VAL A 29 -8.87 -5.33 0.66
N CYS A 30 -9.85 -5.24 -0.23
CA CYS A 30 -10.43 -3.96 -0.64
C CYS A 30 -10.98 -3.19 0.57
N ALA A 31 -10.63 -1.90 0.70
CA ALA A 31 -11.06 -1.06 1.81
C ALA A 31 -12.58 -0.75 1.83
N ASP A 32 -13.29 -1.01 0.72
CA ASP A 32 -14.71 -0.70 0.55
C ASP A 32 -15.59 -1.93 0.75
N ASP A 33 -15.26 -3.02 0.06
CA ASP A 33 -16.08 -4.24 -0.02
C ASP A 33 -15.37 -5.51 0.47
N HIS A 34 -14.14 -5.40 0.99
CA HIS A 34 -13.34 -6.50 1.57
C HIS A 34 -13.08 -7.73 0.65
N HIS A 35 -13.27 -7.60 -0.66
CA HIS A 35 -12.87 -8.64 -1.61
C HIS A 35 -11.35 -8.68 -1.84
N PRO A 36 -10.82 -9.80 -2.38
CA PRO A 36 -9.40 -9.94 -2.71
C PRO A 36 -8.90 -8.89 -3.72
N LEU A 37 -7.64 -8.51 -3.57
CA LEU A 37 -6.94 -7.57 -4.46
C LEU A 37 -5.92 -8.30 -5.35
N THR A 38 -5.74 -7.83 -6.57
CA THR A 38 -4.70 -8.25 -7.51
C THR A 38 -3.68 -7.14 -7.73
N VAL A 39 -2.41 -7.49 -7.92
CA VAL A 39 -1.37 -6.52 -8.28
C VAL A 39 -1.39 -6.33 -9.80
N GLU A 40 -1.59 -5.10 -10.25
CA GLU A 40 -1.50 -4.70 -11.65
C GLU A 40 -0.50 -3.54 -11.80
N GLY A 41 0.72 -3.85 -12.23
CA GLY A 41 1.80 -2.86 -12.32
C GLY A 41 2.11 -2.24 -10.96
N ASP A 42 1.93 -0.92 -10.86
CA ASP A 42 2.15 -0.15 -9.64
C ASP A 42 0.86 0.11 -8.84
N ALA A 43 -0.16 -0.75 -8.98
CA ALA A 43 -1.42 -0.60 -8.26
C ALA A 43 -1.99 -1.95 -7.75
N LEU A 44 -2.79 -1.89 -6.70
CA LEU A 44 -3.69 -2.97 -6.29
C LEU A 44 -5.08 -2.71 -6.87
N VAL A 45 -5.67 -3.70 -7.51
CA VAL A 45 -6.98 -3.61 -8.15
C VAL A 45 -7.94 -4.60 -7.50
N CYS A 46 -9.13 -4.13 -7.15
CA CYS A 46 -10.20 -5.01 -6.71
C CYS A 46 -10.93 -5.57 -7.93
N ALA A 47 -10.94 -6.89 -8.11
CA ALA A 47 -11.65 -7.54 -9.22
C ALA A 47 -13.19 -7.42 -9.12
N TYR A 48 -13.71 -7.09 -7.93
CA TYR A 48 -15.16 -6.99 -7.69
C TYR A 48 -15.71 -5.59 -7.97
N CYS A 49 -15.14 -4.56 -7.32
CA CYS A 49 -15.61 -3.17 -7.47
C CYS A 49 -14.80 -2.35 -8.48
N GLY A 50 -13.65 -2.85 -8.93
CA GLY A 50 -12.78 -2.19 -9.91
C GLY A 50 -11.96 -1.00 -9.37
N ARG A 51 -12.01 -0.73 -8.05
CA ARG A 51 -11.18 0.31 -7.43
C ARG A 51 -9.70 0.01 -7.60
N ARG A 52 -8.92 1.06 -7.87
CA ARG A 52 -7.47 1.00 -8.02
C ARG A 52 -6.79 1.77 -6.88
N TYR A 53 -5.83 1.12 -6.21
CA TYR A 53 -5.04 1.68 -5.11
C TYR A 53 -3.57 1.78 -5.55
N PRO A 54 -3.02 2.98 -5.79
CA PRO A 54 -1.65 3.13 -6.26
C PRO A 54 -0.64 2.74 -5.19
N ILE A 55 0.49 2.17 -5.61
CA ILE A 55 1.63 1.81 -4.77
C ILE A 55 2.69 2.90 -4.92
N VAL A 56 2.93 3.66 -3.86
CA VAL A 56 3.91 4.76 -3.83
C VAL A 56 5.02 4.39 -2.85
N ASP A 57 6.27 4.40 -3.32
CA ASP A 57 7.43 3.97 -2.53
C ASP A 57 7.29 2.54 -1.94
N GLY A 58 6.61 1.65 -2.67
CA GLY A 58 6.30 0.27 -2.22
C GLY A 58 5.20 0.17 -1.17
N ILE A 59 4.47 1.26 -0.90
CA ILE A 59 3.37 1.32 0.07
C ILE A 59 2.04 1.55 -0.67
N PRO A 60 1.06 0.63 -0.57
CA PRO A 60 -0.29 0.85 -1.09
C PRO A 60 -0.99 2.05 -0.43
N VAL A 61 -1.49 2.97 -1.23
CA VAL A 61 -2.32 4.10 -0.78
C VAL A 61 -3.78 3.67 -0.75
N MET A 62 -4.20 3.04 0.35
CA MET A 62 -5.58 2.57 0.58
C MET A 62 -6.39 3.57 1.42
N LEU A 63 -6.52 4.79 0.94
CA LEU A 63 -7.31 5.83 1.61
C LEU A 63 -8.70 5.93 0.95
N PRO A 64 -9.81 6.03 1.72
CA PRO A 64 -11.17 6.04 1.18
C PRO A 64 -11.44 7.13 0.14
N HIS A 65 -10.75 8.26 0.25
CA HIS A 65 -10.89 9.41 -0.64
C HIS A 65 -9.93 9.39 -1.84
N ASN A 66 -8.96 8.47 -1.84
CA ASN A 66 -7.86 8.43 -2.79
C ASN A 66 -7.94 7.24 -3.75
N ALA A 67 -9.01 6.44 -3.64
CA ALA A 67 -9.33 5.37 -4.57
C ALA A 67 -9.80 5.97 -5.89
N GLU A 68 -9.10 5.64 -6.98
CA GLU A 68 -9.53 6.04 -8.31
C GLU A 68 -10.77 5.23 -8.72
N ALA A 69 -11.71 5.90 -9.38
CA ALA A 69 -12.89 5.25 -9.94
C ALA A 69 -12.45 4.20 -10.97
N PRO A 70 -13.21 3.08 -11.11
CA PRO A 70 -12.91 2.09 -12.12
C PRO A 70 -12.88 2.76 -13.49
N THR A 71 -11.74 2.68 -14.18
CA THR A 71 -11.64 3.12 -15.57
C THR A 71 -12.47 2.15 -16.40
N ALA A 72 -13.71 2.55 -16.71
CA ALA A 72 -14.56 1.80 -17.63
C ALA A 72 -13.86 1.79 -19.00
N ASN A 73 -13.18 0.69 -19.33
CA ASN A 73 -12.74 0.47 -20.70
C ASN A 73 -14.01 0.32 -21.56
N SER A 74 -14.29 1.33 -22.39
CA SER A 74 -15.22 1.23 -23.50
C SER A 74 -14.63 0.38 -24.63
#